data_AF-A0A0A1T9F4-F1
#
_entry.id   AF-A0A0A1T9F4-F1
#
_cell.length_a   1.000
_cell.length_b   1.000
_cell.length_c   1.000
_cell.angle_alpha   90.00
_cell.angle_beta   90.00
_cell.angle_gamma   90.00
#
_symmetry.space_group_name_H-M   'P 1'
#
loop_
_entity.id
_entity.type
_entity.pdbx_description
1 polymer ?
#
loop_
_entity_poly.entity_id
_entity_poly.type
_entity_poly.pdbx_seq_one_letter_code
_entity_poly.pdbx_strand_id
1 'polypeptide(L)'
;MADSYPTLTQCALVAAAFKVLLFPAYKSTDFEVHRNWLAITNSLPVNEWYYEKTSQWTLDYPPFFAYFEWLMSHIARLVDPAMVQVWNLEYDSWQTVYFQRASVIVTEILLVYALQLYIDSAPLGAKRASKAAAISILLSPGLLIIDHIHFQYNGFMYGIMILSLVLARSKNTLLVSGFIFAALLCFKHIYLYLAPAYFVFLLRAYCLSPKSIFQIRFDNCLKLGSGIIAIFATAFGPFAVMGQIPQLMSRLFPFSRGLCHAYWAPNVWALYSLADRVLIHLAPRLGLPVKEDALQSVTRGLVGDTAFAVLPEITPRVCFLLTLLFMCLPLVKLFNKPTWENFIGAVTLCGYASFLFGWHVHEKAILLVILPFSLIALRDRRHLSAFRPLAVAGHVSLFPLLFTPAEFPIKAIYTVLWLMVFLMAFDRLAPASTHPRFFFLDRFSTLYIALCIPLVAYTSLVHNVIFGGRLEFLPLMFTSAYTSVGVVGSWVAYLAVYFTS
;
A
#
# COMPACT_ATOMS: atom_id res chain seq x y z
N MET A 1 -8.19 16.18 32.40
CA MET A 1 -8.78 15.53 31.21
C MET A 1 -8.89 14.07 31.55
N ALA A 2 -10.08 13.48 31.59
CA ALA A 2 -10.20 12.04 31.84
C ALA A 2 -9.45 11.31 30.72
N ASP A 3 -8.50 10.44 31.08
CA ASP A 3 -7.75 9.65 30.11
C ASP A 3 -8.75 8.90 29.23
N SER A 4 -8.77 9.23 27.94
CA SER A 4 -9.59 8.48 27.00
C SER A 4 -8.99 7.08 26.93
N TYR A 5 -9.80 6.06 27.22
CA TYR A 5 -9.44 4.65 27.03
C TYR A 5 -10.16 4.07 25.80
N PRO A 6 -9.61 3.02 25.16
CA PRO A 6 -8.26 2.45 25.38
C PRO A 6 -7.17 3.37 24.83
N THR A 7 -5.97 3.36 25.42
CA THR A 7 -4.80 4.10 24.88
C THR A 7 -4.20 3.39 23.66
N LEU A 8 -3.46 4.11 22.81
CA LEU A 8 -2.81 3.51 21.64
C LEU A 8 -1.80 2.43 22.07
N THR A 9 -1.04 2.68 23.13
CA THR A 9 -0.08 1.73 23.70
C THR A 9 -0.75 0.45 24.20
N GLN A 10 -1.89 0.56 24.90
CA GLN A 10 -2.65 -0.64 25.32
C GLN A 10 -3.12 -1.46 24.12
N CYS A 11 -3.66 -0.79 23.09
CA CYS A 11 -4.02 -1.47 21.85
C CYS A 11 -2.81 -2.14 21.17
N ALA A 12 -1.65 -1.49 21.17
CA ALA A 12 -0.41 -2.04 20.61
C ALA A 12 0.08 -3.28 21.36
N LEU A 13 0.03 -3.27 22.69
CA LEU A 13 0.42 -4.43 23.51
C LEU A 13 -0.49 -5.63 23.26
N VAL A 14 -1.81 -5.42 23.24
CA VAL A 14 -2.77 -6.49 22.94
C VAL A 14 -2.61 -7.00 21.50
N ALA A 15 -2.39 -6.09 20.55
CA ALA A 15 -2.15 -6.46 19.16
C ALA A 15 -0.86 -7.28 19.00
N ALA A 16 0.23 -6.90 19.68
CA ALA A 16 1.48 -7.65 19.68
C ALA A 16 1.29 -9.06 20.27
N ALA A 17 0.60 -9.17 21.41
CA ALA A 17 0.28 -10.47 22.01
C ALA A 17 -0.53 -11.36 21.05
N PHE A 18 -1.54 -10.79 20.38
CA PHE A 18 -2.31 -11.51 19.36
C PHE A 18 -1.45 -11.94 18.16
N LYS A 19 -0.53 -11.09 17.68
CA LYS A 19 0.39 -11.40 16.58
C LYS A 19 1.38 -12.53 16.93
N VAL A 20 1.81 -12.63 18.19
CA VAL A 20 2.64 -13.76 18.65
C VAL A 20 1.89 -15.10 18.51
N LEU A 21 0.59 -15.13 18.75
CA LEU A 21 -0.23 -16.33 18.55
C LEU A 21 -0.31 -16.77 17.07
N LEU A 22 0.01 -15.87 16.13
CA LEU A 22 0.01 -16.14 14.69
C LEU A 22 1.34 -16.65 14.15
N PHE A 23 2.37 -16.82 15.00
CA PHE A 23 3.68 -17.32 14.54
C PHE A 23 3.63 -18.67 13.81
N PRO A 24 2.77 -19.64 14.20
CA PRO A 24 2.61 -20.91 13.47
C PRO A 24 1.83 -20.81 12.16
N ALA A 25 1.24 -19.65 11.83
CA ALA A 25 0.39 -19.50 10.65
C ALA A 25 1.19 -19.62 9.35
N TYR A 26 0.45 -19.75 8.23
CA TYR A 26 0.94 -19.74 6.86
C TYR A 26 2.16 -18.81 6.62
N LYS A 27 3.13 -19.30 5.86
CA LYS A 27 4.32 -18.58 5.39
C LYS A 27 4.22 -18.43 3.88
N SER A 28 4.29 -17.19 3.37
CA SER A 28 4.34 -16.96 1.93
C SER A 28 5.77 -17.09 1.39
N THR A 29 5.91 -17.01 0.06
CA THR A 29 7.22 -16.87 -0.59
C THR A 29 8.03 -15.68 -0.06
N ASP A 30 7.37 -14.60 0.39
CA ASP A 30 8.05 -13.42 0.93
C ASP A 30 8.84 -13.73 2.22
N PHE A 31 8.44 -14.76 3.00
CA PHE A 31 9.21 -15.22 4.16
C PHE A 31 10.62 -15.68 3.74
N GLU A 32 10.66 -16.51 2.71
CA GLU A 32 11.90 -17.03 2.12
C GLU A 32 12.70 -15.94 1.40
N VAL A 33 12.04 -14.98 0.75
CA VAL A 33 12.69 -13.80 0.14
C VAL A 33 13.48 -13.01 1.20
N HIS A 34 12.86 -12.68 2.33
CA HIS A 34 13.53 -11.94 3.40
C HIS A 34 14.59 -12.78 4.12
N ARG A 35 14.36 -14.10 4.30
CA ARG A 35 15.39 -15.04 4.77
C ARG A 35 16.62 -14.99 3.86
N ASN A 36 16.41 -14.97 2.54
CA ASN A 36 17.48 -14.87 1.57
C ASN A 36 18.22 -13.53 1.64
N TRP A 37 17.52 -12.43 1.82
CA TRP A 37 18.16 -11.11 1.93
C TRP A 37 19.02 -10.97 3.19
N LEU A 38 18.59 -11.56 4.31
CA LEU A 38 19.43 -11.69 5.51
C LEU A 38 20.70 -12.49 5.21
N ALA A 39 20.58 -13.60 4.48
CA ALA A 39 21.72 -14.44 4.12
C ALA A 39 22.71 -13.73 3.18
N ILE A 40 22.20 -13.08 2.12
CA ILE A 40 23.01 -12.30 1.16
C ILE A 40 23.79 -11.22 1.91
N THR A 41 23.10 -10.43 2.72
CA THR A 41 23.72 -9.27 3.37
C THR A 41 24.71 -9.67 4.45
N ASN A 42 24.50 -10.79 5.16
CA ASN A 42 25.42 -11.28 6.18
C ASN A 42 26.67 -11.95 5.60
N SER A 43 26.47 -12.82 4.60
CA SER A 43 27.50 -13.76 4.16
C SER A 43 28.37 -13.21 3.04
N LEU A 44 27.92 -12.19 2.31
CA LEU A 44 28.62 -11.64 1.15
C LEU A 44 29.08 -10.20 1.39
N PRO A 45 30.22 -9.81 0.77
CA PRO A 45 30.64 -8.41 0.77
C PRO A 45 29.65 -7.53 -0.01
N VAL A 46 29.61 -6.23 0.33
CA VAL A 46 28.62 -5.26 -0.20
C VAL A 46 28.61 -5.19 -1.73
N ASN A 47 29.76 -5.39 -2.38
CA ASN A 47 29.91 -5.41 -3.83
C ASN A 47 29.22 -6.62 -4.51
N GLU A 48 28.79 -7.64 -3.76
CA GLU A 48 28.13 -8.83 -4.30
C GLU A 48 26.61 -8.83 -4.07
N TRP A 49 26.10 -7.96 -3.19
CA TRP A 49 24.69 -7.98 -2.74
C TRP A 49 23.66 -7.97 -3.87
N TYR A 50 23.90 -7.20 -4.95
CA TYR A 50 22.98 -7.08 -6.09
C TYR A 50 23.35 -7.97 -7.29
N TYR A 51 24.45 -8.73 -7.18
CA TYR A 51 24.91 -9.69 -8.21
C TYR A 51 24.58 -11.13 -7.86
N GLU A 52 24.43 -11.43 -6.57
CA GLU A 52 23.97 -12.73 -6.06
C GLU A 52 22.70 -13.18 -6.79
N LYS A 53 22.67 -14.46 -7.21
CA LYS A 53 21.58 -15.07 -7.98
C LYS A 53 21.45 -16.58 -7.79
N THR A 54 21.99 -17.13 -6.70
CA THR A 54 21.87 -18.56 -6.34
C THR A 54 20.40 -18.90 -6.12
N SER A 55 19.65 -17.99 -5.49
CA SER A 55 18.20 -18.04 -5.43
C SER A 55 17.58 -17.20 -6.53
N GLN A 56 16.36 -17.56 -6.94
CA GLN A 56 15.50 -16.67 -7.73
C GLN A 56 15.08 -15.42 -6.95
N TRP A 57 15.13 -15.47 -5.60
CA TRP A 57 14.76 -14.39 -4.69
C TRP A 57 15.93 -13.42 -4.47
N THR A 58 16.25 -12.64 -5.50
CA THR A 58 17.36 -11.68 -5.44
C THR A 58 17.01 -10.43 -4.64
N LEU A 59 18.03 -9.66 -4.25
CA LEU A 59 17.84 -8.41 -3.53
C LEU A 59 17.28 -7.33 -4.46
N ASP A 60 15.99 -7.02 -4.28
CA ASP A 60 15.23 -6.16 -5.21
C ASP A 60 14.82 -4.82 -4.58
N TYR A 61 15.23 -4.55 -3.34
CA TYR A 61 14.93 -3.29 -2.63
C TYR A 61 16.14 -2.34 -2.65
N PRO A 62 15.91 -1.01 -2.56
CA PRO A 62 16.99 -0.05 -2.58
C PRO A 62 17.90 -0.13 -1.33
N PRO A 63 19.10 0.49 -1.37
CA PRO A 63 20.17 0.23 -0.42
C PRO A 63 19.86 0.40 1.06
N PHE A 64 19.00 1.34 1.47
CA PHE A 64 18.69 1.47 2.91
C PHE A 64 17.97 0.25 3.45
N PHE A 65 17.17 -0.43 2.64
CA PHE A 65 16.57 -1.69 3.05
C PHE A 65 17.61 -2.82 3.12
N ALA A 66 18.57 -2.85 2.18
CA ALA A 66 19.68 -3.78 2.22
C ALA A 66 20.54 -3.60 3.50
N TYR A 67 20.84 -2.36 3.87
CA TYR A 67 21.54 -2.06 5.14
C TYR A 67 20.71 -2.41 6.37
N PHE A 68 19.39 -2.29 6.29
CA PHE A 68 18.48 -2.72 7.36
C PHE A 68 18.51 -4.25 7.52
N GLU A 69 18.40 -5.02 6.43
CA GLU A 69 18.56 -6.47 6.45
C GLU A 69 19.95 -6.87 6.95
N TRP A 70 21.01 -6.17 6.50
CA TRP A 70 22.36 -6.36 7.00
C TRP A 70 22.45 -6.19 8.53
N LEU A 71 21.91 -5.11 9.09
CA LEU A 71 21.90 -4.88 10.53
C LEU A 71 21.15 -6.01 11.27
N MET A 72 19.96 -6.38 10.79
CA MET A 72 19.20 -7.47 11.39
C MET A 72 19.91 -8.81 11.29
N SER A 73 20.64 -9.05 10.20
CA SER A 73 21.33 -10.31 9.93
C SER A 73 22.37 -10.67 11.00
N HIS A 74 22.95 -9.67 11.69
CA HIS A 74 23.88 -9.91 12.79
C HIS A 74 23.19 -10.56 13.99
N ILE A 75 21.96 -10.12 14.30
CA ILE A 75 21.14 -10.75 15.34
C ILE A 75 20.64 -12.10 14.85
N ALA A 76 20.21 -12.17 13.58
CA ALA A 76 19.76 -13.39 12.92
C ALA A 76 20.80 -14.51 13.08
N ARG A 77 22.06 -14.24 12.73
CA ARG A 77 23.18 -15.18 12.86
C ARG A 77 23.37 -15.71 14.29
N LEU A 78 23.06 -14.91 15.31
CA LEU A 78 23.15 -15.35 16.72
C LEU A 78 21.97 -16.24 17.11
N VAL A 79 20.79 -16.02 16.53
CA VAL A 79 19.58 -16.80 16.80
C VAL A 79 19.61 -18.14 16.06
N ASP A 80 20.00 -18.12 14.79
CA ASP A 80 20.16 -19.31 13.96
C ASP A 80 21.23 -19.10 12.87
N PRO A 81 22.44 -19.65 13.05
CA PRO A 81 23.51 -19.53 12.07
C PRO A 81 23.19 -20.12 10.69
N ALA A 82 22.25 -21.07 10.60
CA ALA A 82 21.90 -21.71 9.33
C ALA A 82 20.98 -20.81 8.47
N MET A 83 20.25 -19.88 9.09
CA MET A 83 19.32 -18.98 8.38
C MET A 83 20.04 -17.96 7.48
N VAL A 84 21.30 -17.65 7.79
CA VAL A 84 22.11 -16.66 7.06
C VAL A 84 23.02 -17.29 6.00
N GLN A 85 22.89 -18.60 5.75
CA GLN A 85 23.63 -19.28 4.69
C GLN A 85 22.92 -19.11 3.34
N VAL A 86 23.63 -18.59 2.33
CA VAL A 86 23.04 -18.23 1.02
C VAL A 86 22.51 -19.46 0.26
N TRP A 87 23.16 -20.61 0.41
CA TRP A 87 22.76 -21.87 -0.25
C TRP A 87 21.64 -22.63 0.49
N ASN A 88 21.27 -22.20 1.70
CA ASN A 88 20.26 -22.88 2.53
C ASN A 88 18.86 -22.38 2.16
N LEU A 89 18.45 -22.72 0.93
CA LEU A 89 17.16 -22.31 0.37
C LEU A 89 16.01 -23.02 1.09
N GLU A 90 14.88 -22.31 1.18
CA GLU A 90 13.64 -22.76 1.80
C GLU A 90 13.78 -23.13 3.30
N TYR A 91 14.82 -22.60 3.96
CA TYR A 91 15.11 -22.89 5.36
C TYR A 91 14.16 -22.17 6.32
N ASP A 92 13.50 -22.94 7.19
CA ASP A 92 12.37 -22.45 7.98
C ASP A 92 12.29 -23.01 9.41
N SER A 93 13.44 -23.22 10.07
CA SER A 93 13.51 -23.63 11.47
C SER A 93 12.62 -22.76 12.38
N TRP A 94 12.18 -23.31 13.52
CA TRP A 94 11.37 -22.54 14.46
C TRP A 94 12.10 -21.29 14.97
N GLN A 95 13.41 -21.36 15.16
CA GLN A 95 14.26 -20.22 15.50
C GLN A 95 14.19 -19.13 14.42
N THR A 96 14.21 -19.54 13.14
CA THR A 96 14.03 -18.62 12.00
C THR A 96 12.67 -17.99 11.97
N VAL A 97 11.62 -18.79 12.16
CA VAL A 97 10.24 -18.29 12.23
C VAL A 97 10.07 -17.30 13.38
N TYR A 98 10.55 -17.64 14.58
CA TYR A 98 10.48 -16.75 15.74
C TYR A 98 11.23 -15.45 15.50
N PHE A 99 12.46 -15.51 14.98
CA PHE A 99 13.27 -14.32 14.70
C PHE A 99 12.56 -13.39 13.72
N GLN A 100 12.17 -13.91 12.57
CA GLN A 100 11.55 -13.14 11.50
C GLN A 100 10.20 -12.55 11.93
N ARG A 101 9.33 -13.32 12.57
CA ARG A 101 8.04 -12.81 13.02
C ARG A 101 8.19 -11.77 14.13
N ALA A 102 9.15 -11.97 15.05
CA ALA A 102 9.44 -11.00 16.09
C ALA A 102 10.03 -9.71 15.53
N SER A 103 10.93 -9.76 14.53
CA SER A 103 11.51 -8.56 13.93
C SER A 103 10.47 -7.68 13.26
N VAL A 104 9.45 -8.26 12.61
CA VAL A 104 8.31 -7.51 12.05
C VAL A 104 7.53 -6.79 13.17
N ILE A 105 7.23 -7.45 14.29
CA ILE A 105 6.55 -6.83 15.44
C ILE A 105 7.39 -5.71 16.06
N VAL A 106 8.69 -5.93 16.26
CA VAL A 106 9.59 -4.96 16.89
C VAL A 106 9.75 -3.72 16.01
N THR A 107 9.92 -3.89 14.71
CA THR A 107 10.10 -2.76 13.78
C THR A 107 8.80 -1.98 13.56
N GLU A 108 7.63 -2.60 13.75
CA GLU A 108 6.32 -1.93 13.77
C GLU A 108 6.16 -0.93 14.94
N ILE A 109 7.00 -0.97 15.98
CA ILE A 109 6.98 0.04 17.05
C ILE A 109 7.13 1.47 16.49
N LEU A 110 7.85 1.63 15.36
CA LEU A 110 7.95 2.93 14.67
C LEU A 110 6.59 3.43 14.18
N LEU A 111 5.70 2.55 13.73
CA LEU A 111 4.33 2.90 13.37
C LEU A 111 3.54 3.39 14.58
N VAL A 112 3.67 2.69 15.71
CA VAL A 112 3.02 3.09 16.98
C VAL A 112 3.47 4.50 17.39
N TYR A 113 4.78 4.77 17.31
CA TYR A 113 5.34 6.09 17.59
C TYR A 113 4.79 7.18 16.66
N ALA A 114 4.79 6.94 15.35
CA ALA A 114 4.27 7.89 14.36
C ALA A 114 2.78 8.19 14.57
N LEU A 115 1.99 7.17 14.91
CA LEU A 115 0.57 7.30 15.21
C LEU A 115 0.31 8.03 16.54
N GLN A 116 1.16 7.84 17.55
CA GLN A 116 1.07 8.60 18.79
C GLN A 116 1.31 10.09 18.53
N LEU A 117 2.34 10.44 17.76
CA LEU A 117 2.59 11.82 17.34
C LEU A 117 1.44 12.41 16.51
N TYR A 118 0.77 11.60 15.68
CA TYR A 118 -0.42 12.02 14.94
C TYR A 118 -1.57 12.42 15.89
N ILE A 119 -1.79 11.66 16.96
CA ILE A 119 -2.79 11.96 18.00
C ILE A 119 -2.41 13.23 18.76
N ASP A 120 -1.14 13.32 19.19
CA ASP A 120 -0.68 14.40 20.06
C ASP A 120 -0.66 15.75 19.37
N SER A 121 -0.32 15.76 18.07
CA SER A 121 -0.35 16.96 17.22
C SER A 121 -1.74 17.35 16.72
N ALA A 122 -2.78 16.58 17.01
CA ALA A 122 -4.14 16.90 16.59
C ALA A 122 -4.76 18.02 17.46
N PRO A 123 -5.59 18.93 16.88
CA PRO A 123 -6.36 19.90 17.64
C PRO A 123 -7.23 19.24 18.72
N LEU A 124 -7.47 19.90 19.85
CA LEU A 124 -8.20 19.33 21.00
C LEU A 124 -9.56 18.72 20.63
N GLY A 125 -10.34 19.39 19.76
CA GLY A 125 -11.63 18.88 19.28
C GLY A 125 -11.53 17.66 18.35
N ALA A 126 -10.39 17.44 17.72
CA ALA A 126 -10.15 16.33 16.79
C ALA A 126 -9.39 15.15 17.41
N LYS A 127 -8.82 15.29 18.62
CA LYS A 127 -8.00 14.25 19.26
C LYS A 127 -8.69 12.89 19.34
N ARG A 128 -9.99 12.86 19.67
CA ARG A 128 -10.76 11.60 19.74
C ARG A 128 -10.91 10.93 18.38
N ALA A 129 -11.14 11.71 17.33
CA ALA A 129 -11.21 11.24 15.96
C ALA A 129 -9.83 10.74 15.47
N SER A 130 -8.78 11.54 15.66
CA SER A 130 -7.41 11.13 15.31
C SER A 130 -6.99 9.87 16.05
N LYS A 131 -7.37 9.71 17.31
CA LYS A 131 -7.12 8.48 18.07
C LYS A 131 -7.87 7.27 17.50
N ALA A 132 -9.15 7.41 17.15
CA ALA A 132 -9.90 6.32 16.52
C ALA A 132 -9.27 5.90 15.18
N ALA A 133 -8.86 6.88 14.35
CA ALA A 133 -8.15 6.63 13.10
C ALA A 133 -6.76 5.99 13.31
N ALA A 134 -6.03 6.39 14.35
CA ALA A 134 -4.74 5.80 14.68
C ALA A 134 -4.88 4.33 15.09
N ILE A 135 -5.84 4.03 15.98
CA ILE A 135 -6.11 2.65 16.39
C ILE A 135 -6.60 1.82 15.19
N SER A 136 -7.41 2.39 14.29
CA SER A 136 -7.86 1.68 13.09
C SER A 136 -6.70 1.31 12.16
N ILE A 137 -5.71 2.20 11.99
CA ILE A 137 -4.50 1.92 11.21
C ILE A 137 -3.68 0.81 11.88
N LEU A 138 -3.41 0.94 13.18
CA LEU A 138 -2.61 -0.04 13.93
C LEU A 138 -3.22 -1.46 13.89
N LEU A 139 -4.56 -1.53 13.97
CA LEU A 139 -5.31 -2.78 13.91
C LEU A 139 -5.78 -3.12 12.49
N SER A 140 -5.23 -2.49 11.45
CA SER A 140 -5.69 -2.70 10.08
C SER A 140 -5.57 -4.20 9.69
N PRO A 141 -6.64 -4.81 9.16
CA PRO A 141 -6.57 -6.17 8.63
C PRO A 141 -5.53 -6.32 7.53
N GLY A 142 -5.23 -5.25 6.78
CA GLY A 142 -4.25 -5.29 5.72
C GLY A 142 -2.83 -5.46 6.25
N LEU A 143 -2.47 -4.78 7.34
CA LEU A 143 -1.19 -5.00 8.02
C LEU A 143 -1.13 -6.39 8.66
N LEU A 144 -2.22 -6.86 9.26
CA LEU A 144 -2.27 -8.21 9.82
C LEU A 144 -2.02 -9.28 8.76
N ILE A 145 -2.74 -9.20 7.64
CA ILE A 145 -2.66 -10.15 6.53
C ILE A 145 -1.28 -10.10 5.86
N ILE A 146 -0.80 -8.90 5.51
CA ILE A 146 0.39 -8.74 4.68
C ILE A 146 1.69 -8.89 5.49
N ASP A 147 1.75 -8.31 6.70
CA ASP A 147 3.01 -8.31 7.46
C ASP A 147 3.09 -9.51 8.40
N HIS A 148 2.02 -9.79 9.15
CA HIS A 148 2.08 -10.73 10.27
C HIS A 148 1.70 -12.17 9.90
N ILE A 149 1.02 -12.38 8.77
CA ILE A 149 0.73 -13.70 8.21
C ILE A 149 1.55 -13.93 6.92
N HIS A 150 1.37 -13.10 5.89
CA HIS A 150 2.08 -13.26 4.60
C HIS A 150 3.59 -13.01 4.71
N PHE A 151 4.04 -12.18 5.65
CA PHE A 151 5.43 -11.80 5.92
C PHE A 151 5.99 -10.66 5.05
N GLN A 152 5.89 -9.43 5.56
CA GLN A 152 6.51 -8.23 4.98
C GLN A 152 6.81 -7.19 6.08
N TYR A 153 7.74 -6.26 5.82
CA TYR A 153 8.08 -5.15 6.74
C TYR A 153 7.31 -3.85 6.40
N ASN A 154 6.04 -3.92 5.98
CA ASN A 154 5.35 -2.68 5.58
C ASN A 154 4.98 -1.79 6.76
N GLY A 155 4.63 -2.32 7.93
CA GLY A 155 4.28 -1.56 9.12
C GLY A 155 5.41 -0.63 9.54
N PHE A 156 6.65 -1.12 9.50
CA PHE A 156 7.85 -0.30 9.68
C PHE A 156 7.92 0.85 8.66
N MET A 157 7.85 0.55 7.36
CA MET A 157 7.96 1.56 6.29
C MET A 157 6.77 2.54 6.26
N TYR A 158 5.57 2.08 6.58
CA TYR A 158 4.40 2.93 6.78
C TYR A 158 4.51 3.78 8.04
N GLY A 159 5.23 3.30 9.07
CA GLY A 159 5.63 4.12 10.21
C GLY A 159 6.50 5.30 9.78
N ILE A 160 7.51 5.06 8.95
CA ILE A 160 8.34 6.13 8.35
C ILE A 160 7.45 7.10 7.54
N MET A 161 6.55 6.57 6.70
CA MET A 161 5.63 7.38 5.88
C MET A 161 4.69 8.23 6.72
N ILE A 162 4.04 7.67 7.73
CA ILE A 162 3.12 8.42 8.60
C ILE A 162 3.91 9.45 9.41
N LEU A 163 5.11 9.11 9.87
CA LEU A 163 5.98 10.05 10.56
C LEU A 163 6.30 11.27 9.69
N SER A 164 6.68 11.07 8.42
CA SER A 164 6.90 12.20 7.50
C SER A 164 5.63 13.02 7.28
N LEU A 165 4.48 12.36 7.07
CA LEU A 165 3.19 13.04 6.91
C LEU A 165 2.79 13.86 8.15
N VAL A 166 3.03 13.37 9.36
CA VAL A 166 2.71 14.08 10.61
C VAL A 166 3.65 15.27 10.83
N LEU A 167 4.95 15.09 10.57
CA LEU A 167 5.94 16.17 10.66
C LEU A 167 5.64 17.30 9.66
N ALA A 168 4.90 17.04 8.59
CA ALA A 168 4.45 18.08 7.66
C ALA A 168 3.41 19.07 8.26
N ARG A 169 2.84 18.79 9.45
CA ARG A 169 1.86 19.68 10.11
C ARG A 169 2.44 21.01 10.57
N SER A 170 3.71 21.02 10.98
CA SER A 170 4.37 22.21 11.55
C SER A 170 5.43 22.75 10.60
N LYS A 171 5.50 24.08 10.46
CA LYS A 171 6.48 24.76 9.60
C LYS A 171 7.92 24.46 10.00
N ASN A 172 8.18 24.23 11.29
CA ASN A 172 9.52 23.97 11.80
C ASN A 172 10.02 22.56 11.44
N THR A 173 9.09 21.61 11.23
CA THR A 173 9.41 20.20 10.95
C THR A 173 9.26 19.83 9.48
N LEU A 174 8.90 20.77 8.59
CA LEU A 174 8.73 20.54 7.15
C LEU A 174 9.99 19.98 6.48
N LEU A 175 11.17 20.51 6.83
CA LEU A 175 12.43 20.04 6.27
C LEU A 175 12.68 18.56 6.67
N VAL A 176 12.46 18.24 7.93
CA VAL A 176 12.60 16.87 8.46
C VAL A 176 11.58 15.93 7.81
N SER A 177 10.34 16.37 7.58
CA SER A 177 9.33 15.62 6.82
C SER A 177 9.88 15.22 5.44
N GLY A 178 10.50 16.15 4.71
CA GLY A 178 11.10 15.87 3.41
C GLY A 178 12.25 14.86 3.48
N PHE A 179 13.12 14.98 4.48
CA PHE A 179 14.26 14.08 4.68
C PHE A 179 13.82 12.65 5.06
N ILE A 180 12.86 12.52 5.98
CA ILE A 180 12.30 11.21 6.36
C ILE A 180 11.65 10.52 5.16
N PHE A 181 10.92 11.28 4.32
CA PHE A 181 10.35 10.73 3.09
C PHE A 181 11.42 10.37 2.04
N ALA A 182 12.48 11.17 1.90
CA ALA A 182 13.60 10.84 1.00
C ALA A 182 14.32 9.54 1.45
N ALA A 183 14.49 9.35 2.76
CA ALA A 183 15.00 8.09 3.30
C ALA A 183 14.06 6.92 2.99
N LEU A 184 12.74 7.10 3.11
CA LEU A 184 11.74 6.08 2.76
C LEU A 184 11.84 5.63 1.30
N LEU A 185 12.10 6.54 0.35
CA LEU A 185 12.33 6.19 -1.06
C LEU A 185 13.55 5.26 -1.23
N CYS A 186 14.56 5.43 -0.37
CA CYS A 186 15.75 4.57 -0.34
C CYS A 186 15.50 3.22 0.37
N PHE A 187 14.39 3.06 1.10
CA PHE A 187 13.94 1.78 1.65
C PHE A 187 13.05 1.01 0.66
N LYS A 188 12.15 1.68 -0.05
CA LYS A 188 11.29 1.03 -1.05
C LYS A 188 10.84 2.01 -2.12
N HIS A 189 11.17 1.71 -3.37
CA HIS A 189 10.90 2.60 -4.50
C HIS A 189 9.40 2.78 -4.80
N ILE A 190 8.52 1.91 -4.29
CA ILE A 190 7.05 2.02 -4.46
C ILE A 190 6.50 3.35 -3.92
N TYR A 191 7.16 3.97 -2.93
CA TYR A 191 6.75 5.27 -2.39
C TYR A 191 6.99 6.43 -3.37
N LEU A 192 7.69 6.18 -4.49
CA LEU A 192 7.88 7.17 -5.56
C LEU A 192 6.55 7.69 -6.10
N TYR A 193 5.49 6.88 -6.07
CA TYR A 193 4.14 7.30 -6.45
C TYR A 193 3.59 8.45 -5.59
N LEU A 194 4.07 8.62 -4.36
CA LEU A 194 3.66 9.70 -3.46
C LEU A 194 4.56 10.94 -3.60
N ALA A 195 5.75 10.79 -4.18
CA ALA A 195 6.76 11.84 -4.26
C ALA A 195 6.30 13.14 -4.95
N PRO A 196 5.46 13.12 -6.00
CA PRO A 196 4.95 14.36 -6.60
C PRO A 196 4.22 15.27 -5.60
N ALA A 197 3.44 14.69 -4.68
CA ALA A 197 2.73 15.45 -3.65
C ALA A 197 3.71 16.08 -2.65
N TYR A 198 4.73 15.34 -2.22
CA TYR A 198 5.79 15.87 -1.34
C TYR A 198 6.56 17.00 -2.02
N PHE A 199 6.95 16.81 -3.28
CA PHE A 199 7.68 17.81 -4.05
C PHE A 199 6.88 19.11 -4.16
N VAL A 200 5.63 19.05 -4.63
CA VAL A 200 4.77 20.22 -4.82
C VAL A 200 4.49 20.91 -3.48
N PHE A 201 4.23 20.15 -2.42
CA PHE A 201 3.99 20.70 -1.09
C PHE A 201 5.22 21.42 -0.53
N LEU A 202 6.39 20.78 -0.52
CA LEU A 202 7.62 21.37 0.01
C LEU A 202 8.10 22.55 -0.85
N LEU A 203 7.98 22.45 -2.18
CA LEU A 203 8.25 23.56 -3.09
C LEU A 203 7.41 24.78 -2.69
N ARG A 204 6.08 24.60 -2.59
CA ARG A 204 5.18 25.70 -2.31
C ARG A 204 5.28 26.24 -0.87
N ALA A 205 5.36 25.35 0.11
CA ALA A 205 5.25 25.67 1.54
C ALA A 205 6.58 26.07 2.18
N TYR A 206 7.70 25.53 1.68
CA TYR A 206 9.04 25.72 2.26
C TYR A 206 9.94 26.58 1.38
N CYS A 207 10.01 26.29 0.08
CA CYS A 207 10.95 26.93 -0.85
C CYS A 207 10.47 28.27 -1.41
N LEU A 208 9.16 28.46 -1.56
CA LEU A 208 8.58 29.71 -2.09
C LEU A 208 8.04 30.63 -1.00
N SER A 209 8.05 31.93 -1.25
CA SER A 209 7.43 32.91 -0.36
C SER A 209 5.91 32.70 -0.27
N PRO A 210 5.28 32.87 0.91
CA PRO A 210 3.83 32.87 1.03
C PRO A 210 3.16 33.98 0.20
N LYS A 211 3.85 35.12 0.02
CA LYS A 211 3.32 36.32 -0.64
C LYS A 211 3.41 36.29 -2.17
N SER A 212 4.43 35.64 -2.73
CA SER A 212 4.65 35.59 -4.19
C SER A 212 5.38 34.31 -4.58
N ILE A 213 4.92 33.67 -5.65
CA ILE A 213 5.55 32.46 -6.23
C ILE A 213 6.89 32.77 -6.91
N PHE A 214 7.11 34.02 -7.33
CA PHE A 214 8.35 34.44 -7.98
C PHE A 214 9.48 34.75 -6.98
N GLN A 215 9.14 34.87 -5.69
CA GLN A 215 10.12 35.09 -4.64
C GLN A 215 10.59 33.75 -4.06
N ILE A 216 11.68 33.24 -4.62
CA ILE A 216 12.32 31.98 -4.21
C ILE A 216 13.19 32.21 -2.97
N ARG A 217 13.05 31.35 -1.97
CA ARG A 217 13.91 31.32 -0.78
C ARG A 217 15.08 30.38 -1.02
N PHE A 218 16.13 30.89 -1.66
CA PHE A 218 17.29 30.08 -2.07
C PHE A 218 17.91 29.29 -0.93
N ASP A 219 18.03 29.85 0.27
CA ASP A 219 18.57 29.13 1.44
C ASP A 219 17.75 27.87 1.78
N ASN A 220 16.42 27.96 1.67
CA ASN A 220 15.54 26.82 1.92
C ASN A 220 15.66 25.78 0.80
N CYS A 221 15.76 26.22 -0.46
CA CYS A 221 16.02 25.33 -1.59
C CYS A 221 17.35 24.59 -1.43
N LEU A 222 18.41 25.30 -1.03
CA LEU A 222 19.74 24.71 -0.80
C LEU A 222 19.71 23.72 0.36
N LYS A 223 19.08 24.06 1.49
CA LYS A 223 18.92 23.14 2.64
C LYS A 223 18.17 21.86 2.26
N LEU A 224 17.04 22.00 1.57
CA LEU A 224 16.24 20.85 1.14
C LEU A 224 16.97 20.02 0.10
N GLY A 225 17.50 20.67 -0.94
CA GLY A 225 18.21 20.00 -2.04
C GLY A 225 19.47 19.28 -1.57
N SER A 226 20.34 19.95 -0.81
CA SER A 226 21.55 19.33 -0.26
C SER A 226 21.25 18.17 0.69
N GLY A 227 20.23 18.27 1.54
CA GLY A 227 19.85 17.18 2.43
C GLY A 227 19.28 15.97 1.69
N ILE A 228 18.45 16.18 0.66
CA ILE A 228 17.99 15.07 -0.20
C ILE A 228 19.18 14.42 -0.92
N ILE A 229 20.08 15.22 -1.52
CA ILE A 229 21.28 14.71 -2.17
C ILE A 229 22.13 13.90 -1.19
N ALA A 230 22.34 14.39 0.05
CA ALA A 230 23.11 13.68 1.06
C ALA A 230 22.51 12.31 1.42
N ILE A 231 21.18 12.23 1.53
CA ILE A 231 20.47 10.96 1.80
C ILE A 231 20.67 9.98 0.65
N PHE A 232 20.42 10.40 -0.59
CA PHE A 232 20.61 9.55 -1.77
C PHE A 232 22.09 9.19 -1.99
N ALA A 233 23.02 10.10 -1.74
CA ALA A 233 24.45 9.83 -1.79
C ALA A 233 24.86 8.82 -0.71
N THR A 234 24.27 8.86 0.48
CA THR A 234 24.54 7.85 1.52
C THR A 234 23.99 6.48 1.13
N ALA A 235 22.80 6.43 0.53
CA ALA A 235 22.19 5.18 0.09
C ALA A 235 22.94 4.56 -1.11
N PHE A 236 23.08 5.32 -2.20
CA PHE A 236 23.54 4.85 -3.50
C PHE A 236 25.02 5.12 -3.78
N GLY A 237 25.66 6.02 -3.03
CA GLY A 237 27.05 6.43 -3.24
C GLY A 237 28.05 5.27 -3.21
N PRO A 238 27.99 4.33 -2.25
CA PRO A 238 28.87 3.16 -2.26
C PRO A 238 28.76 2.35 -3.57
N PHE A 239 27.53 2.12 -4.03
CA PHE A 239 27.26 1.41 -5.29
C PHE A 239 27.65 2.21 -6.53
N ALA A 240 27.59 3.55 -6.48
CA ALA A 240 28.08 4.43 -7.53
C ALA A 240 29.60 4.36 -7.68
N VAL A 241 30.33 4.39 -6.56
CA VAL A 241 31.81 4.26 -6.55
C VAL A 241 32.23 2.89 -7.08
N MET A 242 31.47 1.84 -6.78
CA MET A 242 31.71 0.49 -7.30
C MET A 242 31.27 0.27 -8.75
N GLY A 243 30.67 1.28 -9.41
CA GLY A 243 30.17 1.17 -10.79
C GLY A 243 28.92 0.28 -10.96
N GLN A 244 28.17 0.02 -9.88
CA GLN A 244 27.07 -0.96 -9.84
C GLN A 244 25.67 -0.37 -10.03
N ILE A 245 25.56 0.94 -10.27
CA ILE A 245 24.26 1.62 -10.44
C ILE A 245 23.40 0.98 -11.55
N PRO A 246 23.93 0.63 -12.75
CA PRO A 246 23.11 -0.02 -13.77
C PRO A 246 22.52 -1.37 -13.32
N GLN A 247 23.34 -2.19 -12.64
CA GLN A 247 22.89 -3.48 -12.10
C GLN A 247 21.81 -3.28 -11.03
N LEU A 248 22.05 -2.37 -10.08
CA LEU A 248 21.08 -2.04 -9.05
C LEU A 248 19.75 -1.57 -9.64
N MET A 249 19.79 -0.67 -10.63
CA MET A 249 18.59 -0.17 -11.31
C MET A 249 17.82 -1.28 -12.04
N SER A 250 18.51 -2.24 -12.66
CA SER A 250 17.84 -3.40 -13.28
C SER A 250 17.13 -4.32 -12.27
N ARG A 251 17.62 -4.40 -11.02
CA ARG A 251 16.97 -5.14 -9.93
C ARG A 251 15.75 -4.40 -9.40
N LEU A 252 15.87 -3.09 -9.18
CA LEU A 252 14.77 -2.27 -8.66
C LEU A 252 13.60 -2.14 -9.65
N PHE A 253 13.89 -2.08 -10.95
CA PHE A 253 12.89 -1.88 -11.99
C PHE A 253 12.96 -3.00 -13.05
N PRO A 254 12.43 -4.20 -12.74
CA PRO A 254 12.39 -5.30 -13.70
C PRO A 254 11.31 -5.04 -14.77
N PHE A 255 11.72 -4.91 -16.03
CA PHE A 255 10.83 -4.48 -17.13
C PHE A 255 10.02 -5.61 -17.81
N SER A 256 10.04 -6.84 -17.30
CA SER A 256 9.49 -8.02 -18.01
C SER A 256 8.14 -8.50 -17.47
N ARG A 257 7.16 -7.61 -17.28
CA ARG A 257 5.89 -7.98 -16.63
C ARG A 257 4.66 -7.42 -17.33
N GLY A 258 3.61 -8.24 -17.47
CA GLY A 258 2.32 -7.88 -18.08
C GLY A 258 1.45 -6.95 -17.22
N LEU A 259 0.35 -6.44 -17.80
CA LEU A 259 -0.52 -5.42 -17.19
C LEU A 259 -1.18 -5.91 -15.89
N CYS A 260 -1.79 -7.08 -15.93
CA CYS A 260 -2.45 -7.74 -14.79
C CYS A 260 -1.67 -8.99 -14.37
N HIS A 261 -1.60 -9.25 -13.08
CA HIS A 261 -1.14 -10.52 -12.53
C HIS A 261 -2.19 -11.63 -12.68
N ALA A 262 -1.84 -12.85 -12.25
CA ALA A 262 -2.77 -13.98 -12.12
C ALA A 262 -4.01 -13.63 -11.26
N TYR A 263 -3.80 -12.91 -10.16
CA TYR A 263 -4.86 -12.25 -9.41
C TYR A 263 -4.91 -10.77 -9.78
N TRP A 264 -6.06 -10.29 -10.23
CA TRP A 264 -6.18 -8.91 -10.69
C TRP A 264 -6.30 -7.98 -9.47
N ALA A 265 -5.32 -7.09 -9.30
CA ALA A 265 -5.45 -6.01 -8.33
C ALA A 265 -6.73 -5.21 -8.60
N PRO A 266 -7.42 -4.70 -7.57
CA PRO A 266 -8.73 -4.07 -7.70
C PRO A 266 -8.67 -2.65 -8.32
N ASN A 267 -8.23 -2.57 -9.57
CA ASN A 267 -7.98 -1.34 -10.31
C ASN A 267 -8.85 -1.25 -11.57
N VAL A 268 -8.64 -0.21 -12.39
CA VAL A 268 -9.45 -0.01 -13.62
C VAL A 268 -9.20 -1.14 -14.63
N TRP A 269 -8.00 -1.71 -14.65
CA TRP A 269 -7.63 -2.78 -15.58
C TRP A 269 -8.31 -4.11 -15.28
N ALA A 270 -8.66 -4.38 -14.01
CA ALA A 270 -9.50 -5.52 -13.65
C ALA A 270 -10.93 -5.40 -14.22
N LEU A 271 -11.51 -4.19 -14.21
CA LEU A 271 -12.80 -3.92 -14.85
C LEU A 271 -12.71 -4.01 -16.38
N TYR A 272 -11.62 -3.51 -16.95
CA TYR A 272 -11.33 -3.61 -18.38
C TYR A 272 -11.22 -5.09 -18.82
N SER A 273 -10.50 -5.90 -18.04
CA SER A 273 -10.35 -7.34 -18.28
C SER A 273 -11.69 -8.08 -18.17
N LEU A 274 -12.54 -7.73 -17.19
CA LEU A 274 -13.89 -8.27 -17.10
C LEU A 274 -14.74 -7.86 -18.32
N ALA A 275 -14.66 -6.61 -18.74
CA ALA A 275 -15.41 -6.11 -19.89
C ALA A 275 -15.01 -6.87 -21.18
N ASP A 276 -13.72 -7.10 -21.40
CA ASP A 276 -13.23 -7.93 -22.51
C ASP A 276 -13.87 -9.34 -22.48
N ARG A 277 -13.91 -9.97 -21.30
CA ARG A 277 -14.50 -11.30 -21.12
C ARG A 277 -16.00 -11.34 -21.41
N VAL A 278 -16.75 -10.32 -20.97
CA VAL A 278 -18.18 -10.21 -21.29
C VAL A 278 -18.38 -9.97 -22.78
N LEU A 279 -17.53 -9.15 -23.41
CA LEU A 279 -17.61 -8.86 -24.84
C LEU A 279 -17.29 -10.08 -25.71
N ILE A 280 -16.39 -10.98 -25.30
CA ILE A 280 -16.16 -12.25 -26.02
C ILE A 280 -17.47 -13.06 -26.16
N HIS A 281 -18.28 -13.13 -25.09
CA HIS A 281 -19.56 -13.84 -25.13
C HIS A 281 -20.63 -13.12 -25.97
N LEU A 282 -20.53 -11.79 -26.09
CA LEU A 282 -21.46 -10.98 -26.88
C LEU A 282 -21.02 -10.81 -28.34
N ALA A 283 -19.75 -11.04 -28.66
CA ALA A 283 -19.17 -10.84 -29.98
C ALA A 283 -19.90 -11.56 -31.11
N PRO A 284 -20.35 -12.83 -30.97
CA PRO A 284 -21.13 -13.51 -32.01
C PRO A 284 -22.48 -12.84 -32.30
N ARG A 285 -23.06 -12.13 -31.32
CA ARG A 285 -24.33 -11.42 -31.47
C ARG A 285 -24.16 -10.00 -32.02
N LEU A 286 -22.98 -9.40 -31.84
CA LEU A 286 -22.69 -8.02 -32.22
C LEU A 286 -21.81 -7.91 -33.48
N GLY A 287 -21.36 -9.03 -34.04
CA GLY A 287 -20.48 -9.05 -35.21
C GLY A 287 -19.09 -8.48 -34.94
N LEU A 288 -18.60 -8.57 -33.70
CA LEU A 288 -17.30 -8.03 -33.31
C LEU A 288 -16.17 -9.02 -33.69
N PRO A 289 -15.03 -8.53 -34.20
CA PRO A 289 -13.87 -9.39 -34.45
C PRO A 289 -13.24 -9.84 -33.13
N VAL A 290 -12.93 -11.13 -33.02
CA VAL A 290 -12.32 -11.73 -31.83
C VAL A 290 -10.96 -12.31 -32.22
N LYS A 291 -9.91 -11.93 -31.49
CA LYS A 291 -8.58 -12.53 -31.66
C LYS A 291 -8.52 -13.87 -30.95
N GLU A 292 -8.43 -14.97 -31.70
CA GLU A 292 -8.42 -16.32 -31.14
C GLU A 292 -7.21 -16.58 -30.22
N ASP A 293 -6.06 -16.01 -30.56
CA ASP A 293 -4.81 -16.15 -29.79
C ASP A 293 -4.89 -15.58 -28.35
N ALA A 294 -5.77 -14.59 -28.15
CA ALA A 294 -5.93 -13.89 -26.87
C ALA A 294 -6.97 -14.55 -25.94
N LEU A 295 -7.77 -15.50 -26.44
CA LEU A 295 -8.86 -16.12 -25.68
C LEU A 295 -8.38 -16.78 -24.37
N GLN A 296 -7.17 -17.31 -24.35
CA GLN A 296 -6.59 -18.00 -23.18
C GLN A 296 -5.63 -17.15 -22.35
N SER A 297 -5.18 -15.98 -22.83
CA SER A 297 -4.10 -15.20 -22.17
C SER A 297 -4.48 -14.81 -20.74
N VAL A 298 -5.67 -14.24 -20.55
CA VAL A 298 -6.12 -13.72 -19.25
C VAL A 298 -6.70 -14.81 -18.30
N THR A 299 -6.92 -16.04 -18.78
CA THR A 299 -7.52 -17.15 -17.99
C THR A 299 -6.52 -18.22 -17.54
N ARG A 300 -5.25 -18.14 -17.98
CA ARG A 300 -4.22 -19.14 -17.62
C ARG A 300 -3.75 -19.04 -16.17
N GLY A 301 -4.02 -17.93 -15.47
CA GLY A 301 -3.49 -17.70 -14.12
C GLY A 301 -1.95 -17.63 -14.08
N LEU A 302 -1.30 -17.47 -15.24
CA LEU A 302 0.15 -17.36 -15.36
C LEU A 302 0.54 -15.87 -15.45
N VAL A 303 1.66 -15.52 -14.82
CA VAL A 303 2.26 -14.19 -14.94
C VAL A 303 2.87 -14.08 -16.34
N GLY A 304 2.27 -13.29 -17.23
CA GLY A 304 2.71 -13.10 -18.60
C GLY A 304 2.03 -11.90 -19.27
N ASP A 305 2.32 -11.67 -20.54
CA ASP A 305 1.71 -10.58 -21.30
C ASP A 305 0.20 -10.82 -21.46
N THR A 306 -0.59 -9.91 -20.87
CA THR A 306 -2.04 -9.89 -21.01
C THR A 306 -2.38 -9.44 -22.42
N ALA A 307 -3.10 -10.29 -23.16
CA ALA A 307 -3.68 -9.95 -24.45
C ALA A 307 -5.21 -9.90 -24.33
N PHE A 308 -5.83 -8.90 -24.97
CA PHE A 308 -7.26 -8.70 -25.00
C PHE A 308 -7.85 -9.20 -26.31
N ALA A 309 -8.96 -9.93 -26.23
CA ALA A 309 -9.55 -10.61 -27.37
C ALA A 309 -10.43 -9.69 -28.22
N VAL A 310 -11.10 -8.73 -27.59
CA VAL A 310 -12.01 -7.76 -28.23
C VAL A 310 -11.54 -6.33 -28.01
N LEU A 311 -11.12 -6.00 -26.78
CA LEU A 311 -10.67 -4.66 -26.41
C LEU A 311 -9.23 -4.36 -26.90
N PRO A 312 -8.89 -3.08 -27.11
CA PRO A 312 -7.52 -2.68 -27.45
C PRO A 312 -6.48 -3.07 -26.40
N GLU A 313 -5.26 -3.37 -26.87
CA GLU A 313 -4.13 -3.56 -25.98
C GLU A 313 -3.74 -2.27 -25.27
N ILE A 314 -3.58 -2.36 -23.95
CA ILE A 314 -3.09 -1.24 -23.14
C ILE A 314 -1.57 -1.37 -23.04
N THR A 315 -0.87 -0.29 -23.37
CA THR A 315 0.60 -0.27 -23.29
C THR A 315 1.06 0.41 -21.99
N PRO A 316 2.29 0.11 -21.50
CA PRO A 316 2.87 0.81 -20.35
C PRO A 316 2.87 2.33 -20.49
N ARG A 317 3.02 2.84 -21.73
CA ARG A 317 2.98 4.28 -22.04
C ARG A 317 1.60 4.89 -21.75
N VAL A 318 0.52 4.19 -22.10
CA VAL A 318 -0.85 4.66 -21.82
C VAL A 318 -1.08 4.71 -20.31
N CYS A 319 -0.71 3.65 -19.59
CA CYS A 319 -0.78 3.60 -18.12
C CYS A 319 0.00 4.76 -17.47
N PHE A 320 1.22 5.01 -17.93
CA PHE A 320 2.06 6.11 -17.43
C PHE A 320 1.41 7.48 -17.65
N LEU A 321 0.90 7.75 -18.86
CA LEU A 321 0.25 9.02 -19.18
C LEU A 321 -1.04 9.23 -18.37
N LEU A 322 -1.87 8.20 -18.22
CA LEU A 322 -3.10 8.27 -17.40
C LEU A 322 -2.78 8.49 -15.93
N THR A 323 -1.80 7.74 -15.40
CA THR A 323 -1.33 7.91 -14.02
C THR A 323 -0.85 9.34 -13.79
N LEU A 324 0.00 9.87 -14.66
CA LEU A 324 0.52 11.23 -14.57
C LEU A 324 -0.61 12.27 -14.65
N LEU A 325 -1.54 12.12 -15.59
CA LEU A 325 -2.69 13.01 -15.74
C LEU A 325 -3.49 13.12 -14.44
N PHE A 326 -3.88 11.99 -13.86
CA PHE A 326 -4.68 11.97 -12.63
C PHE A 326 -3.89 12.32 -11.37
N MET A 327 -2.56 12.16 -11.37
CA MET A 327 -1.69 12.72 -10.33
C MET A 327 -1.62 14.25 -10.42
N CYS A 328 -1.56 14.84 -11.62
CA CYS A 328 -1.43 16.30 -11.78
C CYS A 328 -2.63 17.08 -11.21
N LEU A 329 -3.85 16.53 -11.31
CA LEU A 329 -5.07 17.20 -10.85
C LEU A 329 -5.00 17.66 -9.38
N PRO A 330 -4.78 16.78 -8.38
CA PRO A 330 -4.71 17.21 -6.99
C PRO A 330 -3.53 18.13 -6.68
N LEU A 331 -2.43 18.01 -7.43
CA LEU A 331 -1.22 18.81 -7.25
C LEU A 331 -1.44 20.28 -7.57
N VAL A 332 -2.30 20.60 -8.55
CA VAL A 332 -2.67 22.00 -8.85
C VAL A 332 -3.34 22.65 -7.65
N LYS A 333 -4.31 21.97 -7.02
CA LYS A 333 -4.97 22.48 -5.81
C LYS A 333 -3.98 22.59 -4.64
N LEU A 334 -3.11 21.61 -4.47
CA LEU A 334 -2.09 21.59 -3.42
C LEU A 334 -1.11 22.76 -3.55
N PHE A 335 -0.63 23.04 -4.77
CA PHE A 335 0.26 24.17 -5.04
C PHE A 335 -0.40 25.52 -4.74
N ASN A 336 -1.70 25.65 -5.01
CA ASN A 336 -2.43 26.88 -4.71
C ASN A 336 -2.73 27.03 -3.22
N LYS A 337 -3.06 25.93 -2.52
CA LYS A 337 -3.44 25.93 -1.10
C LYS A 337 -2.65 24.83 -0.36
N PRO A 338 -1.41 25.09 0.06
CA PRO A 338 -0.52 24.11 0.70
C PRO A 338 -0.88 23.92 2.19
N THR A 339 -2.07 23.41 2.49
CA THR A 339 -2.45 23.02 3.85
C THR A 339 -2.10 21.55 4.10
N TRP A 340 -1.98 21.15 5.36
CA TRP A 340 -1.68 19.76 5.71
C TRP A 340 -2.74 18.80 5.17
N GLU A 341 -4.01 19.17 5.23
CA GLU A 341 -5.12 18.33 4.77
C GLU A 341 -5.12 18.17 3.25
N ASN A 342 -4.84 19.26 2.51
CA ASN A 342 -4.69 19.17 1.06
C ASN A 342 -3.46 18.34 0.70
N PHE A 343 -2.40 18.39 1.50
CA PHE A 343 -1.22 17.56 1.32
C PHE A 343 -1.54 16.08 1.51
N ILE A 344 -2.18 15.68 2.63
CA ILE A 344 -2.60 14.27 2.82
C ILE A 344 -3.57 13.83 1.73
N GLY A 345 -4.50 14.70 1.33
CA GLY A 345 -5.45 14.41 0.25
C GLY A 345 -4.77 14.22 -1.10
N ALA A 346 -3.79 15.05 -1.43
CA ALA A 346 -3.00 14.90 -2.64
C ALA A 346 -2.13 13.64 -2.61
N VAL A 347 -1.49 13.32 -1.48
CA VAL A 347 -0.76 12.05 -1.30
C VAL A 347 -1.69 10.86 -1.55
N THR A 348 -2.90 10.89 -0.96
CA THR A 348 -3.92 9.86 -1.14
C THR A 348 -4.34 9.73 -2.61
N LEU A 349 -4.58 10.85 -3.30
CA LEU A 349 -4.99 10.86 -4.71
C LEU A 349 -3.85 10.48 -5.67
N CYS A 350 -2.60 10.80 -5.34
CA CYS A 350 -1.44 10.29 -6.07
C CYS A 350 -1.32 8.76 -5.89
N GLY A 351 -1.53 8.26 -4.68
CA GLY A 351 -1.65 6.83 -4.40
C GLY A 351 -2.75 6.17 -5.24
N TYR A 352 -3.96 6.75 -5.25
CA TYR A 352 -5.06 6.28 -6.09
C TYR A 352 -4.69 6.23 -7.58
N ALA A 353 -4.11 7.31 -8.11
CA ALA A 353 -3.75 7.39 -9.52
C ALA A 353 -2.75 6.27 -9.90
N SER A 354 -1.72 6.05 -9.07
CA SER A 354 -0.76 4.95 -9.29
C SER A 354 -1.40 3.58 -9.18
N PHE A 355 -2.33 3.39 -8.24
CA PHE A 355 -2.97 2.10 -8.02
C PHE A 355 -3.99 1.76 -9.13
N LEU A 356 -4.77 2.74 -9.57
CA LEU A 356 -5.85 2.57 -10.53
C LEU A 356 -5.36 2.44 -11.97
N PHE A 357 -4.35 3.24 -12.34
CA PHE A 357 -3.89 3.37 -13.73
C PHE A 357 -2.46 2.90 -13.93
N GLY A 358 -1.77 2.46 -12.87
CA GLY A 358 -0.41 1.96 -12.96
C GLY A 358 -0.31 0.71 -13.84
N TRP A 359 0.86 0.54 -14.46
CA TRP A 359 1.23 -0.72 -15.09
C TRP A 359 1.69 -1.68 -14.00
N HIS A 360 1.20 -2.92 -14.02
CA HIS A 360 1.69 -3.97 -13.15
C HIS A 360 1.52 -3.67 -11.64
N VAL A 361 0.29 -3.38 -11.25
CA VAL A 361 -0.04 -3.07 -9.85
C VAL A 361 -0.43 -4.34 -9.10
N HIS A 362 0.12 -4.50 -7.90
CA HIS A 362 -0.29 -5.54 -6.96
C HIS A 362 -1.41 -5.06 -6.04
N GLU A 363 -2.28 -5.99 -5.66
CA GLU A 363 -3.33 -5.82 -4.64
C GLU A 363 -2.79 -5.26 -3.33
N LYS A 364 -1.59 -5.68 -2.91
CA LYS A 364 -0.89 -5.24 -1.70
C LYS A 364 -0.68 -3.71 -1.66
N ALA A 365 -0.55 -3.08 -2.84
CA ALA A 365 -0.30 -1.64 -2.95
C ALA A 365 -1.48 -0.77 -2.52
N ILE A 366 -2.68 -1.33 -2.32
CA ILE A 366 -3.87 -0.57 -1.88
C ILE A 366 -3.65 0.12 -0.53
N LEU A 367 -2.76 -0.40 0.32
CA LEU A 367 -2.38 0.21 1.59
C LEU A 367 -1.72 1.60 1.43
N LEU A 368 -1.08 1.89 0.29
CA LEU A 368 -0.58 3.23 -0.04
C LEU A 368 -1.71 4.27 -0.15
N VAL A 369 -2.95 3.81 -0.34
CA VAL A 369 -4.14 4.66 -0.40
C VAL A 369 -4.89 4.66 0.94
N ILE A 370 -5.14 3.48 1.52
CA ILE A 370 -5.94 3.33 2.74
C ILE A 370 -5.32 4.09 3.91
N LEU A 371 -4.00 3.98 4.10
CA LEU A 371 -3.34 4.54 5.27
C LEU A 371 -3.35 6.08 5.30
N PRO A 372 -2.90 6.80 4.25
CA PRO A 372 -3.00 8.27 4.26
C PRO A 372 -4.46 8.74 4.27
N PHE A 373 -5.39 8.05 3.59
CA PHE A 373 -6.80 8.44 3.63
C PHE A 373 -7.38 8.29 5.05
N SER A 374 -7.00 7.25 5.80
CA SER A 374 -7.44 7.03 7.19
C SER A 374 -7.10 8.22 8.11
N LEU A 375 -6.00 8.95 7.85
CA LEU A 375 -5.61 10.14 8.62
C LEU A 375 -6.59 11.31 8.47
N ILE A 376 -7.39 11.34 7.40
CA ILE A 376 -8.34 12.43 7.11
C ILE A 376 -9.79 11.95 6.93
N ALA A 377 -10.04 10.64 7.09
CA ALA A 377 -11.36 10.03 6.91
C ALA A 377 -12.43 10.62 7.86
N LEU A 378 -12.02 11.08 9.05
CA LEU A 378 -12.91 11.63 10.08
C LEU A 378 -13.01 13.16 10.08
N ARG A 379 -12.49 13.84 9.05
CA ARG A 379 -12.58 15.28 8.95
C ARG A 379 -14.03 15.77 8.81
N ASP A 380 -14.81 15.06 8.02
CA ASP A 380 -16.21 15.37 7.67
C ASP A 380 -16.88 14.08 7.18
N ARG A 381 -18.20 13.95 7.35
CA ARG A 381 -19.03 12.89 6.75
C ARG A 381 -18.75 12.66 5.27
N ARG A 382 -18.47 13.70 4.48
CA ARG A 382 -18.13 13.53 3.06
C ARG A 382 -16.86 12.70 2.85
N HIS A 383 -15.84 12.88 3.70
CA HIS A 383 -14.60 12.10 3.65
C HIS A 383 -14.89 10.65 4.05
N LEU A 384 -15.68 10.45 5.11
CA LEU A 384 -16.05 9.11 5.57
C LEU A 384 -16.88 8.35 4.51
N SER A 385 -17.87 9.00 3.90
CA SER A 385 -18.68 8.38 2.83
C SER A 385 -17.82 7.96 1.63
N ALA A 386 -16.80 8.75 1.28
CA ALA A 386 -15.84 8.35 0.25
C ALA A 386 -14.93 7.20 0.75
N PHE A 387 -14.49 7.21 2.00
CA PHE A 387 -13.59 6.20 2.58
C PHE A 387 -14.24 4.81 2.75
N ARG A 388 -15.52 4.72 3.12
CA ARG A 388 -16.22 3.46 3.39
C ARG A 388 -16.07 2.38 2.30
N PRO A 389 -16.38 2.65 1.01
CA PRO A 389 -16.21 1.64 -0.03
C PRO A 389 -14.75 1.22 -0.22
N LEU A 390 -13.78 2.13 -0.07
CA LEU A 390 -12.35 1.78 -0.07
C LEU A 390 -12.01 0.86 1.11
N ALA A 391 -12.51 1.15 2.32
CA ALA A 391 -12.22 0.34 3.50
C ALA A 391 -12.72 -1.10 3.31
N VAL A 392 -13.88 -1.32 2.70
CA VAL A 392 -14.35 -2.69 2.40
C VAL A 392 -13.55 -3.29 1.25
N ALA A 393 -13.48 -2.61 0.10
CA ALA A 393 -12.85 -3.14 -1.11
C ALA A 393 -11.37 -3.45 -0.92
N GLY A 394 -10.64 -2.56 -0.25
CA GLY A 394 -9.21 -2.65 -0.07
C GLY A 394 -8.78 -3.73 0.92
N HIS A 395 -9.62 -4.11 1.89
CA HIS A 395 -9.31 -5.23 2.79
C HIS A 395 -9.79 -6.57 2.22
N VAL A 396 -10.97 -6.61 1.60
CA VAL A 396 -11.52 -7.85 1.01
C VAL A 396 -10.70 -8.31 -0.20
N SER A 397 -10.14 -7.38 -0.98
CA SER A 397 -9.23 -7.72 -2.09
C SER A 397 -7.91 -8.36 -1.63
N LEU A 398 -7.57 -8.32 -0.34
CA LEU A 398 -6.39 -9.02 0.19
C LEU A 398 -6.70 -10.47 0.58
N PHE A 399 -7.97 -10.89 0.59
CA PHE A 399 -8.33 -12.24 1.03
C PHE A 399 -7.69 -13.34 0.16
N PRO A 400 -7.61 -13.21 -1.17
CA PRO A 400 -6.96 -14.22 -2.01
C PRO A 400 -5.47 -14.46 -1.71
N LEU A 401 -4.77 -13.52 -1.05
CA LEU A 401 -3.37 -13.71 -0.63
C LEU A 401 -3.17 -14.85 0.37
N LEU A 402 -4.21 -15.17 1.14
CA LEU A 402 -4.21 -16.24 2.15
C LEU A 402 -5.19 -17.34 1.71
N PHE A 403 -4.82 -18.13 0.72
CA PHE A 403 -5.70 -19.12 0.10
C PHE A 403 -5.95 -20.37 0.97
N THR A 404 -5.20 -20.53 2.06
CA THR A 404 -5.27 -21.70 2.94
C THR A 404 -6.56 -21.70 3.80
N PRO A 405 -7.23 -22.87 3.96
CA PRO A 405 -8.47 -22.96 4.74
C PRO A 405 -8.32 -22.61 6.22
N ALA A 406 -7.16 -22.87 6.83
CA ALA A 406 -6.92 -22.65 8.27
C ALA A 406 -6.88 -21.15 8.64
N GLU A 407 -6.34 -20.31 7.75
CA GLU A 407 -6.22 -18.86 7.93
C GLU A 407 -7.50 -18.11 7.53
N PHE A 408 -8.44 -18.78 6.86
CA PHE A 408 -9.67 -18.14 6.42
C PHE A 408 -10.53 -17.58 7.57
N PRO A 409 -10.82 -18.33 8.65
CA PRO A 409 -11.55 -17.78 9.80
C PRO A 409 -10.84 -16.58 10.41
N ILE A 410 -9.50 -16.62 10.52
CA ILE A 410 -8.70 -15.55 11.11
C ILE A 410 -8.88 -14.26 10.30
N LYS A 411 -8.59 -14.29 8.99
CA LYS A 411 -8.68 -13.08 8.15
C LYS A 411 -10.11 -12.57 8.00
N ALA A 412 -11.10 -13.47 7.91
CA ALA A 412 -12.50 -13.10 7.71
C ALA A 412 -13.10 -12.48 8.99
N ILE A 413 -13.00 -13.18 10.12
CA ILE A 413 -13.54 -12.70 11.41
C ILE A 413 -12.85 -11.41 11.82
N TYR A 414 -11.52 -11.34 11.72
CA TYR A 414 -10.76 -10.13 12.08
C TYR A 414 -11.17 -8.93 11.21
N THR A 415 -11.26 -9.11 9.90
CA THR A 415 -11.65 -8.02 8.97
C THR A 415 -13.09 -7.56 9.22
N VAL A 416 -14.02 -8.51 9.42
CA VAL A 416 -15.43 -8.20 9.67
C VAL A 416 -15.60 -7.47 11.00
N LEU A 417 -14.95 -7.92 12.08
CA LEU A 417 -14.96 -7.23 13.36
C LEU A 417 -14.34 -5.83 13.26
N TRP A 418 -13.20 -5.70 12.59
CA TRP A 418 -12.56 -4.41 12.36
C TRP A 418 -13.49 -3.46 11.60
N LEU A 419 -14.10 -3.90 10.50
CA LEU A 419 -15.04 -3.09 9.71
C LEU A 419 -16.23 -2.66 10.54
N MET A 420 -16.85 -3.57 11.31
CA MET A 420 -17.97 -3.23 12.18
C MET A 420 -17.58 -2.19 13.22
N VAL A 421 -16.51 -2.45 13.99
CA VAL A 421 -16.09 -1.57 15.09
C VAL A 421 -15.71 -0.19 14.58
N PHE A 422 -14.85 -0.12 13.55
CA PHE A 422 -14.32 1.17 13.09
C PHE A 422 -15.29 1.95 12.23
N LEU A 423 -16.09 1.31 11.36
CA LEU A 423 -17.10 2.07 10.61
C LEU A 423 -18.20 2.61 11.54
N MET A 424 -18.62 1.85 12.56
CA MET A 424 -19.57 2.35 13.56
C MET A 424 -18.96 3.46 14.43
N ALA A 425 -17.70 3.31 14.87
CA ALA A 425 -17.02 4.34 15.63
C ALA A 425 -16.84 5.63 14.79
N PHE A 426 -16.46 5.48 13.53
CA PHE A 426 -16.30 6.58 12.59
C PHE A 426 -17.63 7.28 12.33
N ASP A 427 -18.72 6.54 12.26
CA ASP A 427 -20.07 7.07 12.13
C ASP A 427 -20.54 7.86 13.36
N ARG A 428 -19.93 7.68 14.52
CA ARG A 428 -20.23 8.51 15.69
C ARG A 428 -19.31 9.71 15.80
N LEU A 429 -18.09 9.61 15.27
CA LEU A 429 -17.04 10.62 15.42
C LEU A 429 -16.97 11.62 14.26
N ALA A 430 -17.42 11.25 13.05
CA ALA A 430 -17.37 12.13 11.90
C ALA A 430 -18.37 13.30 12.06
N PRO A 431 -17.88 14.55 12.06
CA PRO A 431 -18.73 15.73 12.21
C PRO A 431 -19.59 15.95 10.96
N ALA A 432 -20.73 16.61 11.12
CA ALA A 432 -21.62 16.92 10.01
C ALA A 432 -20.93 17.84 8.97
N SER A 433 -21.25 17.62 7.70
CA SER A 433 -20.74 18.45 6.60
C SER A 433 -21.42 19.80 6.56
N THR A 434 -20.63 20.86 6.42
CA THR A 434 -21.13 22.22 6.11
C THR A 434 -21.53 22.36 4.64
N HIS A 435 -21.09 21.45 3.77
CA HIS A 435 -21.39 21.44 2.35
C HIS A 435 -22.45 20.38 1.99
N PRO A 436 -23.23 20.59 0.91
CA PRO A 436 -24.21 19.61 0.47
C PRO A 436 -23.56 18.27 0.16
N ARG A 437 -24.22 17.19 0.58
CA ARG A 437 -23.82 15.83 0.26
C ARG A 437 -24.29 15.46 -1.15
N PHE A 438 -23.49 14.67 -1.86
CA PHE A 438 -23.95 14.02 -3.08
C PHE A 438 -24.87 12.85 -2.69
N PHE A 439 -26.18 13.04 -2.87
CA PHE A 439 -27.25 12.14 -2.42
C PHE A 439 -27.09 10.66 -2.84
N PHE A 440 -26.45 10.40 -3.98
CA PHE A 440 -26.30 9.05 -4.53
C PHE A 440 -25.19 8.21 -3.87
N LEU A 441 -24.16 8.84 -3.27
CA LEU A 441 -23.00 8.11 -2.76
C LEU A 441 -23.30 7.28 -1.50
N ASP A 442 -24.11 7.81 -0.58
CA ASP A 442 -24.41 7.13 0.69
C ASP A 442 -25.22 5.84 0.48
N ARG A 443 -26.24 5.88 -0.40
CA ARG A 443 -27.07 4.72 -0.75
C ARG A 443 -26.29 3.67 -1.53
N PHE A 444 -25.51 4.11 -2.52
CA PHE A 444 -24.65 3.23 -3.29
C PHE A 444 -23.61 2.55 -2.39
N SER A 445 -22.95 3.29 -1.50
CA SER A 445 -21.99 2.72 -0.55
C SER A 445 -22.65 1.69 0.38
N THR A 446 -23.87 1.95 0.85
CA THR A 446 -24.58 1.01 1.72
C THR A 446 -24.93 -0.29 0.98
N LEU A 447 -25.51 -0.17 -0.23
CA LEU A 447 -25.83 -1.32 -1.07
C LEU A 447 -24.56 -2.10 -1.44
N TYR A 448 -23.50 -1.40 -1.83
CA TYR A 448 -22.20 -1.98 -2.11
C TYR A 448 -21.75 -2.85 -0.94
N ILE A 449 -21.64 -2.28 0.26
CA ILE A 449 -21.19 -2.99 1.47
C ILE A 449 -22.09 -4.20 1.76
N ALA A 450 -23.40 -4.07 1.62
CA ALA A 450 -24.34 -5.18 1.83
C ALA A 450 -24.11 -6.34 0.84
N LEU A 451 -23.82 -6.04 -0.43
CA LEU A 451 -23.51 -7.05 -1.45
C LEU A 451 -22.13 -7.72 -1.26
N CYS A 452 -21.26 -7.16 -0.42
CA CYS A 452 -19.98 -7.80 -0.09
C CYS A 452 -20.16 -9.12 0.64
N ILE A 453 -21.15 -9.20 1.53
CA ILE A 453 -21.41 -10.36 2.37
C ILE A 453 -21.74 -11.61 1.53
N PRO A 454 -22.77 -11.59 0.65
CA PRO A 454 -23.06 -12.75 -0.20
C PRO A 454 -21.93 -13.06 -1.18
N LEU A 455 -21.17 -12.05 -1.64
CA LEU A 455 -20.00 -12.28 -2.49
C LEU A 455 -18.92 -13.08 -1.75
N VAL A 456 -18.52 -12.66 -0.56
CA VAL A 456 -17.49 -13.36 0.23
C VAL A 456 -17.95 -14.76 0.60
N ALA A 457 -19.22 -14.93 0.97
CA ALA A 457 -19.80 -16.24 1.22
C ALA A 457 -19.73 -17.15 -0.03
N TYR A 458 -20.06 -16.60 -1.21
CA TYR A 458 -19.96 -17.34 -2.46
C TYR A 458 -18.51 -17.73 -2.78
N THR A 459 -17.59 -16.76 -2.79
CA THR A 459 -16.21 -16.98 -3.24
C THR A 459 -15.41 -17.86 -2.30
N SER A 460 -15.75 -17.88 -1.01
CA SER A 460 -14.96 -18.55 0.01
C SER A 460 -15.55 -19.88 0.50
N LEU A 461 -16.88 -20.02 0.50
CA LEU A 461 -17.55 -21.20 1.09
C LEU A 461 -18.30 -22.01 0.02
N VAL A 462 -19.03 -21.33 -0.87
CA VAL A 462 -19.98 -22.00 -1.76
C VAL A 462 -19.33 -22.49 -3.06
N HIS A 463 -18.40 -21.72 -3.64
CA HIS A 463 -17.89 -22.02 -4.97
C HIS A 463 -17.20 -23.39 -5.05
N ASN A 464 -16.29 -23.68 -4.13
CA ASN A 464 -15.58 -24.98 -4.10
C ASN A 464 -16.56 -26.14 -3.89
N VAL A 465 -17.58 -25.96 -3.04
CA VAL A 465 -18.61 -26.99 -2.79
C VAL A 465 -19.44 -27.30 -4.04
N ILE A 466 -19.78 -26.29 -4.84
CA ILE A 466 -20.64 -26.48 -6.03
C ILE A 466 -19.83 -26.92 -7.26
N PHE A 467 -18.69 -26.27 -7.51
CA PHE A 467 -17.94 -26.41 -8.77
C PHE A 467 -16.67 -27.27 -8.64
N GLY A 468 -16.24 -27.61 -7.41
CA GLY A 468 -14.98 -28.31 -7.18
C GLY A 468 -13.79 -27.54 -7.77
N GLY A 469 -12.92 -28.24 -8.52
CA GLY A 469 -11.82 -27.63 -9.29
C GLY A 469 -12.22 -27.10 -10.67
N ARG A 470 -13.51 -26.98 -10.99
CA ARG A 470 -13.94 -26.32 -12.24
C ARG A 470 -14.06 -24.82 -11.99
N LEU A 471 -13.65 -24.00 -12.94
CA LEU A 471 -13.75 -22.52 -12.87
C LEU A 471 -12.97 -21.89 -11.70
N GLU A 472 -11.79 -22.43 -11.37
CA GLU A 472 -10.99 -22.00 -10.20
C GLU A 472 -10.68 -20.49 -10.15
N PHE A 473 -10.57 -19.83 -11.30
CA PHE A 473 -10.32 -18.39 -11.40
C PHE A 473 -11.56 -17.51 -11.30
N LEU A 474 -12.78 -18.08 -11.34
CA LEU A 474 -14.03 -17.31 -11.30
C LEU A 474 -14.22 -16.55 -9.97
N PRO A 475 -13.99 -17.16 -8.78
CA PRO A 475 -14.04 -16.43 -7.50
C PRO A 475 -13.05 -15.27 -7.43
N LEU A 476 -11.85 -15.48 -7.97
CA LEU A 476 -10.79 -14.46 -8.03
C LEU A 476 -11.23 -13.30 -8.93
N MET A 477 -11.78 -13.61 -10.10
CA MET A 477 -12.31 -12.60 -11.03
C MET A 477 -13.45 -11.80 -10.40
N PHE A 478 -14.43 -12.44 -9.77
CA PHE A 478 -15.54 -11.72 -9.11
C PHE A 478 -15.07 -10.87 -7.95
N THR A 479 -14.16 -11.38 -7.11
CA THR A 479 -13.58 -10.60 -6.02
C THR A 479 -12.87 -9.37 -6.57
N SER A 480 -12.03 -9.54 -7.59
CA SER A 480 -11.28 -8.45 -8.23
C SER A 480 -12.21 -7.39 -8.83
N ALA A 481 -13.19 -7.81 -9.63
CA ALA A 481 -14.14 -6.91 -10.27
C ALA A 481 -14.97 -6.11 -9.26
N TYR A 482 -15.56 -6.81 -8.28
CA TYR A 482 -16.38 -6.17 -7.26
C TYR A 482 -15.58 -5.19 -6.40
N THR A 483 -14.37 -5.57 -5.98
CA THR A 483 -13.50 -4.68 -5.20
C THR A 483 -13.01 -3.49 -6.04
N SER A 484 -12.75 -3.68 -7.34
CA SER A 484 -12.43 -2.58 -8.25
C SER A 484 -13.52 -1.52 -8.33
N VAL A 485 -14.81 -1.92 -8.37
CA VAL A 485 -15.94 -0.98 -8.33
C VAL A 485 -15.91 -0.13 -7.06
N GLY A 486 -15.58 -0.73 -5.91
CA GLY A 486 -15.46 -0.01 -4.64
C GLY A 486 -14.30 0.96 -4.60
N VAL A 487 -13.11 0.56 -5.09
CA VAL A 487 -11.92 1.43 -5.16
C VAL A 487 -12.15 2.60 -6.13
N VAL A 488 -12.67 2.34 -7.33
CA VAL A 488 -12.98 3.38 -8.32
C VAL A 488 -14.07 4.32 -7.83
N GLY A 489 -15.14 3.78 -7.22
CA GLY A 489 -16.21 4.58 -6.64
C GLY A 489 -15.72 5.48 -5.51
N SER A 490 -14.84 4.96 -4.65
CA SER A 490 -14.19 5.74 -3.59
C SER A 490 -13.29 6.85 -4.15
N TRP A 491 -12.52 6.54 -5.19
CA TRP A 491 -11.65 7.51 -5.85
C TRP A 491 -12.43 8.67 -6.45
N VAL A 492 -13.48 8.39 -7.24
CA VAL A 492 -14.34 9.43 -7.85
C VAL A 492 -15.00 10.28 -6.76
N ALA A 493 -15.55 9.63 -5.73
CA ALA A 493 -16.15 10.32 -4.59
C ALA A 493 -15.13 11.23 -3.88
N TYR A 494 -13.93 10.71 -3.59
CA TYR A 494 -12.92 11.47 -2.88
C TYR A 494 -12.33 12.59 -3.73
N LEU A 495 -12.17 12.40 -5.05
CA LEU A 495 -11.75 13.45 -5.98
C LEU A 495 -12.74 14.63 -5.93
N ALA A 496 -14.04 14.35 -5.98
CA ALA A 496 -15.08 15.37 -5.86
C ALA A 496 -15.03 16.08 -4.49
N VAL A 497 -14.89 15.33 -3.39
CA VAL A 497 -14.76 15.89 -2.04
C VAL A 497 -13.50 16.76 -1.93
N TYR A 498 -12.37 16.30 -2.48
CA TYR A 498 -11.11 17.01 -2.46
C TYR A 498 -11.21 18.36 -3.15
N PHE A 499 -11.86 18.47 -4.33
CA PHE A 499 -12.00 19.75 -5.01
C PHE A 499 -13.07 20.67 -4.41
N THR A 500 -14.10 20.11 -3.77
CA THR A 500 -15.21 20.86 -3.14
C THR A 500 -14.99 21.21 -1.66
N SER A 501 -13.82 20.90 -1.10
CA SER A 501 -13.44 21.24 0.29
C SER A 501 -12.57 22.48 0.42
#